data_AF-A0A9D5RES1-F1
#
_entry.id   AF-A0A9D5RES1-F1
#
_cell.length_a   1.000
_cell.length_b   1.000
_cell.length_c   1.000
_cell.angle_alpha   90.00
_cell.angle_beta   90.00
_cell.angle_gamma   90.00
#
_symmetry.space_group_name_H-M   'P 1'
#
loop_
_entity.id
_entity.type
_entity.pdbx_description
1 polymer ?
#
loop_
_entity_poly.entity_id
_entity_poly.type
_entity_poly.pdbx_seq_one_letter_code
_entity_poly.pdbx_strand_id
1 'polypeptide(L)' 'MTLAMHDMEIREEAREEGIEIGIEKGTENAMVSNLRTVMEKMKFSAETAMDFLNIPAEDQPRYAFLLKEE' A
#
# COMPACT_ATOMS: atom_id res chain seq x y z
N MET A 1 31.81 -13.28 -15.76
CA MET A 1 31.06 -13.24 -14.49
C MET A 1 31.08 -14.65 -13.90
N THR A 2 31.56 -14.83 -12.68
CA THR A 2 31.65 -16.15 -12.03
C THR A 2 30.30 -16.52 -11.41
N LEU A 3 30.03 -17.81 -11.21
CA LEU A 3 28.77 -18.31 -10.60
C LEU A 3 28.46 -17.62 -9.26
N ALA A 4 29.51 -17.37 -8.45
CA ALA A 4 29.38 -16.68 -7.17
C ALA A 4 28.95 -15.20 -7.29
N MET A 5 29.28 -14.52 -8.39
CA MET A 5 28.80 -13.15 -8.64
C MET A 5 27.32 -13.14 -9.01
N HIS A 6 26.88 -14.11 -9.80
CA HIS A 6 25.47 -14.24 -10.19
C HIS A 6 24.57 -14.60 -9.00
N ASP A 7 25.01 -15.50 -8.12
CA ASP A 7 24.28 -15.84 -6.90
C ASP A 7 24.17 -14.66 -5.92
N MET A 8 25.17 -13.77 -5.92
CA MET A 8 25.15 -12.55 -5.10
C MET A 8 24.16 -11.52 -5.67
N GLU A 9 24.15 -11.34 -6.99
CA GLU A 9 23.25 -10.45 -7.71
C GLU A 9 21.78 -10.85 -7.49
N ILE A 10 21.45 -12.14 -7.67
CA ILE A 10 20.08 -12.66 -7.42
C ILE A 10 19.64 -12.42 -5.98
N ARG A 11 20.53 -12.59 -5.00
CA ARG A 11 20.16 -12.36 -3.59
C ARG A 11 19.90 -10.89 -3.29
N GLU A 12 20.65 -10.00 -3.92
CA GLU A 12 20.46 -8.58 -3.74
C GLU A 12 19.15 -8.13 -4.39
N GLU A 13 18.88 -8.57 -5.63
CA GLU A 13 17.60 -8.33 -6.31
C GLU A 13 16.42 -8.84 -5.48
N ALA A 14 16.47 -10.08 -5.00
CA ALA A 14 15.40 -10.64 -4.16
C ALA A 14 15.21 -9.88 -2.83
N ARG A 15 16.30 -9.32 -2.26
CA ARG A 15 16.24 -8.49 -1.06
C ARG A 15 15.59 -7.14 -1.36
N GLU A 16 15.96 -6.51 -2.46
CA GLU A 16 15.41 -5.23 -2.91
C GLU A 16 13.91 -5.37 -3.22
N GLU A 17 13.53 -6.37 -4.01
CA GLU A 17 12.12 -6.69 -4.32
C GLU A 17 11.32 -6.95 -3.04
N GLY A 18 11.86 -7.75 -2.12
CA GLY A 18 11.20 -8.04 -0.85
C GLY A 18 10.96 -6.79 0.01
N ILE A 19 11.90 -5.84 -0.02
CA ILE A 19 11.75 -4.55 0.67
C ILE A 19 10.71 -3.68 -0.03
N GLU A 20 10.74 -3.59 -1.36
CA GLU A 20 9.78 -2.79 -2.13
C GLU A 20 8.34 -3.28 -1.91
N ILE A 21 8.12 -4.60 -2.06
CA ILE A 21 6.81 -5.23 -1.81
C ILE A 21 6.37 -4.99 -0.36
N GLY A 22 7.30 -5.09 0.59
CA GLY A 22 7.03 -4.87 2.01
C GLY A 22 6.61 -3.44 2.31
N ILE A 23 7.30 -2.46 1.73
CA ILE A 23 6.98 -1.04 1.85
C ILE A 23 5.62 -0.76 1.21
N GLU A 24 5.36 -1.24 0.00
CA GLU A 24 4.09 -1.01 -0.69
C GLU A 24 2.90 -1.53 0.13
N LYS A 25 2.96 -2.78 0.58
CA LYS A 25 1.91 -3.38 1.43
C LYS A 25 1.76 -2.64 2.75
N GLY A 26 2.86 -2.23 3.36
CA GLY A 26 2.85 -1.46 4.61
C GLY A 26 2.15 -0.11 4.45
N THR A 27 2.48 0.63 3.40
CA THR A 27 1.87 1.92 3.07
C THR A 27 0.39 1.78 2.73
N GLU A 28 0.01 0.75 1.98
CA GLU A 28 -1.38 0.46 1.64
C GLU A 28 -2.22 0.17 2.90
N ASN A 29 -1.74 -0.74 3.76
CA ASN A 29 -2.42 -1.09 5.01
C ASN A 29 -2.55 0.11 5.94
N ALA A 30 -1.51 0.95 6.03
CA ALA A 30 -1.55 2.18 6.81
C ALA A 30 -2.62 3.16 6.26
N MET A 31 -2.73 3.30 4.93
CA MET A 31 -3.75 4.14 4.31
C MET A 31 -5.16 3.64 4.59
N VAL A 32 -5.41 2.32 4.47
CA VAL A 32 -6.71 1.71 4.80
C VAL A 32 -7.09 1.94 6.26
N SER A 33 -6.14 1.77 7.19
CA SER A 33 -6.34 2.03 8.62
C SER A 33 -6.66 3.50 8.90
N ASN A 34 -5.97 4.43 8.23
CA ASN A 34 -6.25 5.87 8.32
C ASN A 34 -7.63 6.22 7.79
N LEU A 35 -8.03 5.66 6.63
CA LEU A 35 -9.36 5.83 6.05
C LEU A 35 -10.45 5.36 7.03
N ARG A 36 -10.31 4.16 7.60
CA ARG A 36 -11.24 3.64 8.62
C ARG A 36 -11.34 4.58 9.82
N THR A 37 -10.21 5.06 10.33
CA THR A 37 -10.16 5.99 11.46
C THR A 37 -10.90 7.29 11.15
N VAL A 38 -10.69 7.87 9.97
CA VAL A 38 -11.37 9.10 9.54
C VAL A 38 -12.87 8.85 9.38
N MET A 39 -13.27 7.77 8.71
CA MET A 39 -14.67 7.39 8.55
C MET A 39 -15.37 7.23 9.90
N GLU A 40 -14.75 6.54 10.85
CA GLU A 40 -15.33 6.30 12.17
C GLU A 40 -15.43 7.58 13.01
N LYS A 41 -14.36 8.35 13.10
CA LYS A 41 -14.29 9.53 13.98
C LYS A 41 -15.07 10.73 13.42
N MET A 42 -15.02 10.92 12.10
CA MET A 42 -15.66 12.05 11.43
C MET A 42 -17.04 11.72 10.88
N LYS A 43 -17.46 10.44 10.95
CA LYS A 43 -18.69 9.92 10.35
C LYS A 43 -18.76 10.15 8.84
N PHE A 44 -17.60 10.12 8.18
CA PHE A 44 -17.49 10.28 6.73
C PHE A 44 -17.84 8.98 6.02
N SER A 45 -18.39 9.11 4.81
CA SER A 45 -18.42 8.00 3.86
C SER A 45 -17.00 7.68 3.39
N ALA A 46 -16.81 6.52 2.74
CA ALA A 46 -15.52 6.16 2.17
C ALA A 46 -15.02 7.21 1.16
N GLU A 47 -15.89 7.66 0.26
CA GLU A 47 -15.60 8.71 -0.74
C GLU A 47 -15.16 10.02 -0.07
N THR A 48 -15.92 10.51 0.91
CA THR A 48 -15.58 11.74 1.63
C THR A 48 -14.28 11.60 2.44
N ALA A 49 -13.99 10.41 2.99
CA ALA A 49 -12.72 10.16 3.67
C ALA A 49 -11.52 10.14 2.70
N MET A 50 -11.70 9.59 1.49
CA MET A 50 -10.68 9.62 0.44
C MET A 50 -10.38 11.05 -0.02
N ASP A 51 -11.43 11.84 -0.25
CA ASP A 51 -11.28 13.26 -0.60
C ASP A 51 -10.60 14.03 0.54
N PHE A 52 -10.99 13.78 1.79
CA PHE A 52 -10.39 14.42 2.97
C PHE A 52 -8.89 14.11 3.12
N LEU A 53 -8.48 12.88 2.80
CA LEU A 53 -7.08 12.46 2.82
C LEU A 53 -6.33 12.78 1.51
N ASN A 54 -6.98 13.46 0.56
CA ASN A 54 -6.43 13.80 -0.76
C ASN A 54 -5.94 12.59 -1.56
N ILE A 55 -6.68 11.47 -1.51
CA ILE A 55 -6.39 10.30 -2.32
C ILE A 55 -6.76 10.62 -3.79
N PRO A 56 -5.83 10.48 -4.74
CA PRO A 56 -6.09 10.73 -6.16
C PRO A 56 -7.26 9.88 -6.68
N ALA A 57 -8.07 10.44 -7.57
CA ALA A 57 -9.25 9.76 -8.12
C ALA A 57 -8.92 8.43 -8.82
N GLU A 58 -7.70 8.31 -9.38
CA GLU A 58 -7.19 7.08 -9.99
C GLU A 58 -6.95 5.95 -8.97
N ASP A 59 -6.64 6.30 -7.72
CA ASP A 59 -6.37 5.34 -6.64
C ASP A 59 -7.62 5.03 -5.80
N GLN A 60 -8.66 5.87 -5.86
CA GLN A 60 -9.89 5.67 -5.09
C GLN A 60 -10.55 4.30 -5.33
N PRO A 61 -10.63 3.75 -6.56
CA PRO A 61 -11.18 2.41 -6.78
C PRO A 61 -10.41 1.31 -6.04
N ARG A 62 -9.07 1.40 -5.97
CA ARG A 62 -8.21 0.46 -5.25
C ARG A 62 -8.54 0.48 -3.76
N TYR A 63 -8.56 1.65 -3.14
CA TYR A 63 -8.86 1.77 -1.71
C TYR A 63 -10.33 1.45 -1.38
N ALA A 64 -11.26 1.74 -2.29
CA ALA A 64 -12.67 1.37 -2.13
C ALA A 64 -12.87 -0.16 -2.16
N PHE A 65 -12.07 -0.87 -2.96
CA PHE A 65 -12.04 -2.33 -2.96
C PHE A 65 -11.47 -2.86 -1.64
N LEU A 66 -10.29 -2.38 -1.23
CA LEU A 66 -9.62 -2.83 0.00
C LEU A 66 -10.44 -2.59 1.27
N LEU A 67 -11.20 -1.50 1.34
CA LEU A 67 -12.10 -1.23 2.46
C LEU A 67 -13.25 -2.25 2.60
N LYS A 68 -13.57 -3.01 1.53
CA LYS A 68 -14.63 -4.03 1.52
C LYS A 68 -14.14 -5.44 1.80
N GLU A 69 -12.85 -5.69 1.68
CA GLU A 69 -12.24 -7.03 1.81
C GLU A 69 -11.98 -7.45 3.27
N GLU A 70 -12.44 -6.67 4.26
CA GLU A 70 -12.46 -7.07 5.68
C GLU A 70 -13.86 -6.98 6.30
#